data_AF-A0A9E0D130-F1
#
_entry.id   AF-A0A9E0D130-F1
#
_cell.length_a   1.000
_cell.length_b   1.000
_cell.length_c   1.000
_cell.angle_alpha   90.00
_cell.angle_beta   90.00
_cell.angle_gamma   90.00
#
_symmetry.space_group_name_H-M   'P 1'
#
loop_
_entity.id
_entity.type
_entity.pdbx_description
1 polymer ?
#
loop_
_entity_poly.entity_id
_entity_poly.type
_entity_poly.pdbx_seq_one_letter_code
_entity_poly.pdbx_strand_id
1 'polypeptide(L)'
;LDEFDQEKITLRVVMGPQEKMFTKEGRETFLNSEYTVTSEFDRMGCRLEGPFIAYKTTSDIISDGIAFGSVQVPSHGKPIILLADRQTTGGYAKIATVVSVDIPKLVQRKTEQKVRFQAVSVEEAQKLLADEMKELNDFRSQIYTPCKEVLDCRLVAKRISTLFK
;
A
#
# COMPACT_ATOMS: atom_id res chain seq x y z
N LEU A 1 -15.99 -3.03 0.65
CA LEU A 1 -15.76 -3.21 -0.80
C LEU A 1 -15.70 -1.87 -1.52
N ASP A 2 -16.55 -0.91 -1.12
CA ASP A 2 -16.61 0.45 -1.70
C ASP A 2 -15.32 1.28 -1.61
N GLU A 3 -14.33 0.90 -0.78
CA GLU A 3 -13.03 1.57 -0.74
C GLU A 3 -12.25 1.46 -2.06
N PHE A 4 -12.51 0.43 -2.86
CA PHE A 4 -11.82 0.20 -4.13
C PHE A 4 -12.49 0.87 -5.33
N ASP A 5 -13.71 1.39 -5.23
CA ASP A 5 -14.40 2.01 -6.37
C ASP A 5 -14.34 3.54 -6.38
N GLN A 6 -13.63 4.15 -5.42
CA GLN A 6 -13.55 5.60 -5.28
C GLN A 6 -12.69 6.25 -6.38
N GLU A 7 -13.17 7.30 -7.03
CA GLU A 7 -12.35 8.08 -7.99
C GLU A 7 -11.14 8.76 -7.34
N LYS A 8 -11.21 8.95 -6.02
CA LYS A 8 -10.18 9.62 -5.23
C LYS A 8 -9.94 8.88 -3.94
N ILE A 9 -8.66 8.56 -3.67
CA ILE A 9 -8.24 7.88 -2.45
C ILE A 9 -7.25 8.72 -1.65
N THR A 10 -7.15 8.42 -0.36
CA THR A 10 -6.09 8.93 0.51
C THR A 10 -5.19 7.77 0.89
N LEU A 11 -3.90 7.89 0.62
CA LEU A 11 -2.88 6.93 1.00
C LEU A 11 -2.15 7.43 2.24
N ARG A 12 -2.12 6.62 3.28
CA ARG A 12 -1.34 6.91 4.47
C ARG A 12 0.13 6.62 4.21
N VAL A 13 0.99 7.54 4.65
CA VAL A 13 2.43 7.48 4.43
C VAL A 13 3.19 7.78 5.71
N VAL A 14 4.32 7.11 5.89
CA VAL A 14 5.32 7.47 6.88
C VAL A 14 6.35 8.37 6.20
N MET A 15 6.59 9.56 6.76
CA MET A 15 7.56 10.51 6.19
C MET A 15 9.00 9.99 6.30
N GLY A 16 9.81 10.30 5.29
CA GLY A 16 11.21 9.88 5.21
C GLY A 16 11.44 8.63 4.36
N PRO A 17 12.70 8.15 4.30
CA PRO A 17 13.83 8.55 5.15
C PRO A 17 14.52 9.87 4.76
N GLN A 18 14.35 10.38 3.54
CA GLN A 18 15.02 11.61 3.08
C GLN A 18 14.13 12.85 3.06
N GLU A 19 13.06 12.91 3.87
CA GLU A 19 12.14 14.06 3.90
C GLU A 19 12.85 15.41 4.15
N LYS A 20 13.98 15.40 4.88
CA LYS A 20 14.77 16.59 5.19
C LYS A 20 15.49 17.20 3.98
N MET A 21 15.61 16.45 2.87
CA MET A 21 16.14 16.93 1.58
C MET A 21 15.12 17.82 0.85
N PHE A 22 13.84 17.73 1.22
CA PHE A 22 12.77 18.55 0.66
C PHE A 22 12.60 19.85 1.44
N THR A 23 12.13 20.89 0.76
CA THR A 23 11.84 22.16 1.46
C THR A 23 10.60 21.99 2.34
N LYS A 24 10.32 22.98 3.20
CA LYS A 24 9.09 22.95 4.01
C LYS A 24 7.87 22.99 3.09
N GLU A 25 7.92 23.87 2.09
CA GLU A 25 6.90 24.04 1.06
C GLU A 25 6.74 22.75 0.24
N GLY A 26 7.83 22.07 -0.13
CA GLY A 26 7.76 20.79 -0.84
C GLY A 26 7.03 19.70 -0.06
N ARG A 27 7.30 19.59 1.26
CA ARG A 27 6.59 18.64 2.13
C ARG A 27 5.11 19.01 2.31
N GLU A 28 4.80 20.29 2.43
CA GLU A 28 3.41 20.77 2.49
C GLU A 28 2.67 20.51 1.17
N THR A 29 3.30 20.77 0.03
CA THR A 29 2.77 20.45 -1.30
C THR A 29 2.47 18.96 -1.41
N PHE A 30 3.41 18.11 -0.99
CA PHE A 30 3.23 16.65 -1.03
C PHE A 30 2.01 16.17 -0.23
N LEU A 31 1.77 16.72 0.95
CA LEU A 31 0.68 16.28 1.83
C LEU A 31 -0.67 16.94 1.51
N ASN A 32 -0.66 18.17 0.98
CA ASN A 32 -1.89 18.95 0.78
C ASN A 32 -2.40 18.96 -0.67
N SER A 33 -1.63 18.43 -1.63
CA SER A 33 -2.00 18.41 -3.05
C SER A 33 -2.71 17.12 -3.45
N GLU A 34 -3.46 17.21 -4.55
CA GLU A 34 -3.95 16.06 -5.30
C GLU A 34 -2.97 15.68 -6.39
N TYR A 35 -2.81 14.37 -6.57
CA TYR A 35 -2.00 13.78 -7.62
C TYR A 35 -2.84 12.86 -8.48
N THR A 36 -2.57 12.85 -9.78
CA THR A 36 -3.31 12.07 -10.76
C THR A 36 -2.46 10.88 -11.20
N VAL A 37 -3.04 9.68 -11.18
CA VAL A 37 -2.39 8.47 -11.69
C VAL A 37 -2.21 8.59 -13.20
N THR A 38 -0.97 8.46 -13.67
CA THR A 38 -0.65 8.54 -15.10
C THR A 38 -0.79 7.18 -15.78
N SER A 39 -0.70 7.16 -17.12
CA SER A 39 -0.62 5.93 -17.89
C SER A 39 0.70 5.18 -17.73
N GLU A 40 1.73 5.84 -17.17
CA GLU A 40 3.00 5.23 -16.79
C GLU A 40 2.86 4.53 -15.42
N PHE A 41 1.98 3.52 -15.41
CA PHE A 41 1.67 2.67 -14.26
C PHE A 41 1.93 1.21 -14.62
N ASP A 42 2.85 0.58 -13.90
CA ASP A 42 3.18 -0.83 -14.05
C ASP A 42 3.55 -1.47 -12.70
N ARG A 43 4.05 -2.72 -12.72
CA ARG A 43 4.46 -3.41 -11.51
C ARG A 43 5.76 -2.88 -10.90
N MET A 44 6.55 -2.08 -11.62
CA MET A 44 7.75 -1.42 -11.11
C MET A 44 7.39 -0.17 -10.30
N GLY A 45 6.44 0.62 -10.78
CA GLY A 45 5.99 1.81 -10.07
C GLY A 45 4.76 2.49 -10.66
N CYS A 46 4.15 3.32 -9.82
CA CYS A 46 3.05 4.20 -10.18
C CYS A 46 3.57 5.64 -10.25
N ARG A 47 3.60 6.22 -11.46
CA ARG A 47 3.93 7.63 -11.63
C ARG A 47 2.69 8.49 -11.45
N LEU A 48 2.90 9.64 -10.82
CA LEU A 48 1.83 10.55 -10.46
C LEU A 48 2.11 11.94 -11.05
N GLU A 49 1.09 12.53 -11.65
CA GLU A 49 1.11 13.91 -12.13
C GLU A 49 0.54 14.85 -11.06
N GLY A 50 1.13 16.03 -10.88
CA GLY A 50 0.65 17.00 -9.90
C GLY A 50 1.63 18.14 -9.68
N PRO A 51 1.42 18.94 -8.62
CA PRO A 51 2.29 20.07 -8.31
C PRO A 51 3.73 19.65 -8.04
N PHE A 52 4.67 20.52 -8.42
CA PHE A 52 6.10 20.31 -8.24
C PHE A 52 6.49 20.28 -6.74
N ILE A 53 7.11 19.20 -6.31
CA ILE A 53 7.61 19.02 -4.94
C ILE A 53 9.03 19.59 -4.84
N ALA A 54 9.17 20.71 -4.14
CA ALA A 54 10.44 21.42 -4.02
C ALA A 54 11.48 20.69 -3.14
N TYR A 55 12.71 20.61 -3.64
CA TYR A 55 13.89 20.12 -2.92
C TYR A 55 14.83 21.27 -2.50
N LYS A 56 15.65 21.05 -1.47
CA LYS A 56 16.57 22.08 -0.94
C LYS A 56 17.81 22.27 -1.82
N THR A 57 18.41 21.19 -2.28
CA THR A 57 19.67 21.22 -3.04
C THR A 57 19.55 20.40 -4.32
N THR A 58 19.27 19.11 -4.18
CA THR A 58 19.12 18.18 -5.31
C THR A 58 18.16 17.06 -4.95
N SER A 59 17.55 16.45 -5.96
CA SER A 59 16.79 15.20 -5.85
C SER A 59 17.68 13.97 -5.72
N ASP A 60 18.98 14.09 -6.05
CA ASP A 60 19.87 12.95 -6.19
C ASP A 60 20.57 12.64 -4.87
N ILE A 61 20.65 11.35 -4.56
CA ILE A 61 21.31 10.81 -3.38
C ILE A 61 22.32 9.74 -3.81
N ILE A 62 23.26 9.44 -2.91
CA ILE A 62 24.04 8.21 -3.04
C ILE A 62 23.06 7.05 -3.08
N SER A 63 23.28 6.11 -4.01
CA SER A 63 22.39 4.98 -4.22
C SER A 63 22.10 4.26 -2.90
N ASP A 64 20.82 4.13 -2.59
CA ASP A 64 20.32 3.63 -1.32
C ASP A 64 19.24 2.57 -1.57
N GLY A 65 18.99 1.72 -0.58
CA GLY A 65 17.96 0.70 -0.63
C GLY A 65 16.57 1.29 -0.86
N ILE A 66 15.72 0.52 -1.54
CA ILE A 66 14.34 0.91 -1.84
C ILE A 66 13.35 -0.05 -1.16
N ALA A 67 12.56 0.49 -0.23
CA ALA A 67 11.46 -0.23 0.38
C ALA A 67 10.23 -0.26 -0.53
N PHE A 68 9.37 -1.27 -0.34
CA PHE A 68 8.11 -1.36 -1.07
C PHE A 68 7.19 -0.22 -0.65
N GLY A 69 6.58 0.47 -1.61
CA GLY A 69 5.78 1.66 -1.36
C GLY A 69 6.60 2.93 -1.14
N SER A 70 7.93 2.92 -1.31
CA SER A 70 8.74 4.14 -1.26
C SER A 70 8.30 5.14 -2.33
N VAL A 71 8.17 6.40 -1.96
CA VAL A 71 7.79 7.51 -2.84
C VAL A 71 9.04 8.29 -3.22
N GLN A 72 9.55 8.06 -4.42
CA GLN A 72 10.67 8.81 -4.98
C GLN A 72 10.19 10.11 -5.63
N VAL A 73 11.00 11.16 -5.52
CA VAL A 73 10.76 12.43 -6.21
C VAL A 73 12.03 12.78 -7.00
N PRO A 74 12.08 12.46 -8.31
CA PRO A 74 13.19 12.84 -9.18
C PRO A 74 13.26 14.35 -9.45
N SER A 75 14.22 14.78 -10.26
CA SER A 75 14.48 16.21 -10.56
C SER A 75 13.30 16.96 -11.19
N HIS A 76 12.40 16.25 -11.88
CA HIS A 76 11.15 16.81 -12.41
C HIS A 76 10.07 17.05 -11.34
N GLY A 77 10.33 16.72 -10.07
CA GLY A 77 9.50 17.09 -8.91
C GLY A 77 8.15 16.37 -8.81
N LYS A 78 7.97 15.28 -9.53
CA LYS A 78 6.72 14.50 -9.56
C LYS A 78 6.93 13.17 -8.83
N PRO A 79 5.99 12.75 -7.95
CA PRO A 79 6.20 11.56 -7.14
C PRO A 79 6.02 10.26 -7.96
N ILE A 80 6.84 9.27 -7.62
CA ILE A 80 6.77 7.91 -8.16
C ILE A 80 6.69 6.94 -6.98
N ILE A 81 5.59 6.19 -6.88
CA ILE A 81 5.42 5.15 -5.83
C ILE A 81 5.98 3.84 -6.37
N LEU A 82 6.96 3.27 -5.69
CA LEU A 82 7.64 2.06 -6.15
C LEU A 82 6.97 0.77 -5.67
N LEU A 83 6.76 -0.17 -6.59
CA LEU A 83 5.90 -1.33 -6.42
C LEU A 83 6.67 -2.66 -6.38
N ALA A 84 6.01 -3.76 -6.72
CA ALA A 84 6.48 -5.12 -6.44
C ALA A 84 7.77 -5.45 -7.20
N ASP A 85 7.88 -4.97 -8.45
CA ASP A 85 8.98 -5.26 -9.36
C ASP A 85 10.00 -4.10 -9.40
N ARG A 86 9.95 -3.21 -8.40
CA ARG A 86 10.88 -2.07 -8.27
C ARG A 86 12.34 -2.55 -8.16
N GLN A 87 13.25 -1.65 -8.52
CA GLN A 87 14.70 -1.84 -8.34
C GLN A 87 15.05 -1.99 -6.85
N THR A 88 16.10 -2.75 -6.55
CA THR A 88 16.57 -2.96 -5.17
C THR A 88 17.25 -1.71 -4.57
N THR A 89 17.93 -0.94 -5.43
CA THR A 89 18.61 0.31 -5.08
C THR A 89 18.25 1.41 -6.07
N GLY A 90 18.42 2.68 -5.66
CA GLY A 90 18.26 3.81 -6.56
C GLY A 90 18.79 5.12 -5.99
N GLY A 91 18.99 6.08 -6.89
CA GLY A 91 19.66 7.35 -6.60
C GLY A 91 18.74 8.54 -6.37
N TYR A 92 17.42 8.37 -6.28
CA TYR A 92 16.49 9.47 -6.02
C TYR A 92 16.04 9.53 -4.57
N ALA A 93 15.93 10.74 -4.04
CA ALA A 93 15.44 11.00 -2.69
C ALA A 93 14.01 10.49 -2.52
N LYS A 94 13.78 9.80 -1.40
CA LYS A 94 12.47 9.27 -1.02
C LYS A 94 11.85 10.20 0.03
N ILE A 95 10.72 10.82 -0.31
CA ILE A 95 10.05 11.78 0.58
C ILE A 95 9.26 11.07 1.68
N ALA A 96 8.66 9.92 1.36
CA ALA A 96 7.84 9.13 2.26
C ALA A 96 7.77 7.67 1.80
N THR A 97 7.14 6.82 2.61
CA THR A 97 6.81 5.42 2.27
C THR A 97 5.34 5.16 2.57
N VAL A 98 4.61 4.65 1.58
CA VAL A 98 3.20 4.27 1.71
C VAL A 98 3.07 3.07 2.65
N VAL A 99 2.11 3.13 3.57
CA VAL A 99 1.84 2.03 4.50
C VAL A 99 1.33 0.83 3.71
N SER A 100 1.83 -0.37 4.04
CA SER A 100 1.56 -1.59 3.27
C SER A 100 0.08 -1.89 3.07
N VAL A 101 -0.76 -1.63 4.07
CA VAL A 101 -2.22 -1.86 4.03
C VAL A 101 -2.94 -0.99 2.98
N ASP A 102 -2.33 0.12 2.56
CA ASP A 102 -2.92 1.03 1.57
C ASP A 102 -2.44 0.75 0.14
N ILE A 103 -1.41 -0.08 -0.05
CA ILE A 103 -0.91 -0.45 -1.39
C ILE A 103 -1.99 -1.12 -2.25
N PRO A 104 -2.83 -2.06 -1.74
CA PRO A 104 -3.92 -2.63 -2.52
C PRO A 104 -4.88 -1.57 -3.08
N LYS A 105 -5.09 -0.46 -2.36
CA LYS A 105 -5.95 0.65 -2.81
C LYS A 105 -5.34 1.37 -4.01
N LEU A 106 -4.03 1.61 -3.96
CA LEU A 106 -3.28 2.23 -5.05
C LEU A 106 -3.28 1.38 -6.32
N VAL A 107 -2.96 0.07 -6.22
CA VAL A 107 -2.79 -0.78 -7.42
C VAL A 107 -4.11 -1.07 -8.15
N GLN A 108 -5.24 -0.84 -7.50
CA GLN A 108 -6.56 -0.92 -8.10
C GLN A 108 -6.99 0.40 -8.76
N ARG A 109 -6.14 1.45 -8.76
CA ARG A 109 -6.44 2.72 -9.45
C ARG A 109 -6.27 2.58 -10.96
N LYS A 110 -7.10 3.31 -11.69
CA LYS A 110 -6.99 3.53 -13.13
C LYS A 110 -6.30 4.87 -13.41
N THR A 111 -5.81 5.04 -14.63
CA THR A 111 -5.35 6.33 -15.15
C THR A 111 -6.39 7.41 -14.90
N GLU A 112 -5.94 8.64 -14.64
CA GLU A 112 -6.76 9.83 -14.35
C GLU A 112 -7.42 9.86 -12.96
N GLN A 113 -7.40 8.76 -12.21
CA GLN A 113 -7.87 8.75 -10.82
C GLN A 113 -6.93 9.50 -9.89
N LYS A 114 -7.48 9.98 -8.77
CA LYS A 114 -6.79 10.89 -7.87
C LYS A 114 -6.30 10.23 -6.59
N VAL A 115 -5.15 10.67 -6.13
CA VAL A 115 -4.48 10.23 -4.91
C VAL A 115 -4.10 11.45 -4.08
N ARG A 116 -4.31 11.37 -2.77
CA ARG A 116 -3.73 12.28 -1.78
C ARG A 116 -2.91 11.51 -0.77
N PHE A 117 -1.96 12.19 -0.13
CA PHE A 117 -1.12 11.61 0.90
C PHE A 117 -1.50 12.14 2.28
N GLN A 118 -1.51 11.26 3.27
CA GLN A 118 -1.71 11.62 4.66
C GLN A 118 -0.55 11.09 5.49
N ALA A 119 0.18 11.97 6.17
CA ALA A 119 1.24 11.56 7.07
C ALA A 119 0.66 10.86 8.30
N VAL A 120 1.20 9.69 8.63
CA VAL A 120 0.88 8.92 9.84
C VAL A 120 2.17 8.59 10.60
N SER A 121 2.01 8.28 11.89
CA SER A 121 3.13 7.80 12.71
C SER A 121 3.51 6.37 12.35
N VAL A 122 4.72 5.94 12.73
CA VAL A 122 5.16 4.55 12.55
C VAL A 122 4.30 3.62 13.41
N GLU A 123 3.94 4.05 14.61
CA GLU A 123 3.11 3.32 15.56
C GLU A 123 1.70 3.09 14.99
N GLU A 124 1.11 4.11 14.37
CA GLU A 124 -0.18 4.00 13.69
C GLU A 124 -0.09 3.05 12.48
N ALA A 125 0.96 3.16 11.67
CA ALA A 125 1.20 2.26 10.54
C ALA A 125 1.33 0.79 10.99
N GLN A 126 2.05 0.54 12.08
CA GLN A 126 2.20 -0.80 12.66
C GLN A 126 0.88 -1.34 13.23
N LYS A 127 0.09 -0.49 13.88
CA LYS A 127 -1.23 -0.86 14.38
C LYS A 127 -2.16 -1.30 13.25
N LEU A 128 -2.21 -0.52 12.16
CA LEU A 128 -3.01 -0.85 10.99
C LEU A 128 -2.62 -2.19 10.37
N LEU A 129 -1.32 -2.47 10.30
CA LEU A 129 -0.83 -3.76 9.82
C LEU A 129 -1.24 -4.92 10.74
N ALA A 130 -1.16 -4.73 12.05
CA ALA A 130 -1.59 -5.74 13.02
C ALA A 130 -3.10 -6.01 12.95
N ASP A 131 -3.91 -4.97 12.76
CA ASP A 131 -5.36 -5.09 12.59
C ASP A 131 -5.70 -5.86 11.29
N GLU A 132 -5.06 -5.54 10.16
CA GLU A 132 -5.23 -6.28 8.89
C GLU A 132 -4.82 -7.76 9.03
N MET A 133 -3.66 -8.02 9.67
CA MET A 133 -3.21 -9.39 9.93
C MET A 133 -4.19 -10.18 10.80
N LYS A 134 -4.80 -9.52 11.79
CA LYS A 134 -5.81 -10.14 12.64
C LYS A 134 -7.04 -10.52 11.82
N GLU A 135 -7.57 -9.61 11.00
CA GLU A 135 -8.72 -9.88 10.12
C GLU A 135 -8.44 -11.05 9.16
N LEU A 136 -7.26 -11.09 8.54
CA LEU A 136 -6.86 -12.18 7.66
C LEU A 136 -6.74 -13.52 8.41
N ASN A 137 -6.22 -13.51 9.63
CA ASN A 137 -6.15 -14.71 10.47
C ASN A 137 -7.53 -15.19 10.92
N ASP A 138 -8.43 -14.28 11.26
CA ASP A 138 -9.81 -14.59 11.62
C ASP A 138 -10.53 -15.22 10.41
N PHE A 139 -10.38 -14.63 9.23
CA PHE A 139 -10.91 -15.19 7.98
C PHE A 139 -10.32 -16.57 7.65
N ARG A 140 -9.01 -16.72 7.83
CA ARG A 140 -8.32 -18.00 7.69
C ARG A 140 -8.91 -19.06 8.62
N SER A 141 -9.19 -18.71 9.87
CA SER A 141 -9.79 -19.64 10.84
C SER A 141 -11.19 -20.11 10.42
N GLN A 142 -11.99 -19.23 9.81
CA GLN A 142 -13.32 -19.57 9.30
C GLN A 142 -13.22 -20.55 8.12
N ILE A 143 -12.30 -20.32 7.18
CA ILE A 143 -12.09 -21.23 6.04
C ILE A 143 -11.66 -22.62 6.51
N TYR A 144 -10.76 -22.69 7.49
CA TYR A 144 -10.27 -23.97 8.02
C TYR A 144 -11.18 -24.58 9.09
N THR A 145 -12.28 -23.91 9.47
CA THR A 145 -13.30 -24.53 10.31
C THR A 145 -13.97 -25.63 9.49
N PRO A 146 -13.86 -26.91 9.90
CA PRO A 146 -14.46 -27.99 9.13
C PRO A 146 -15.98 -27.78 9.04
N CYS A 147 -16.55 -27.92 7.84
CA CYS A 147 -17.99 -27.89 7.70
C CYS A 147 -18.62 -28.91 8.65
N LYS A 148 -19.68 -28.52 9.36
CA LYS A 148 -20.40 -29.41 10.29
C LYS A 148 -20.77 -30.74 9.65
N GLU A 149 -21.07 -30.73 8.35
CA GLU A 149 -21.39 -31.89 7.50
C GLU A 149 -20.23 -32.87 7.27
N VAL A 150 -18.98 -32.43 7.46
CA VAL A 150 -17.76 -33.25 7.39
C VAL A 150 -17.44 -33.86 8.76
N LEU A 151 -17.80 -33.17 9.86
CA LEU A 151 -17.60 -33.65 11.23
C LEU A 151 -18.72 -34.56 11.73
N ASP A 152 -19.97 -34.29 11.34
CA ASP A 152 -21.08 -35.20 11.60
C ASP A 152 -21.05 -36.33 10.57
N CYS A 153 -20.92 -37.58 11.06
CA CYS A 153 -21.10 -38.74 10.19
C CYS A 153 -22.47 -38.64 9.50
N ARG A 154 -22.48 -38.75 8.16
CA ARG A 154 -23.72 -38.72 7.36
C ARG A 154 -24.77 -39.62 8.02
N LEU A 155 -26.03 -39.20 8.03
CA LEU A 155 -27.15 -39.97 8.59
C LEU A 155 -27.15 -41.44 8.11
N VAL A 156 -26.75 -41.69 6.85
CA VAL A 156 -26.59 -43.03 6.29
C VAL A 156 -25.47 -43.83 6.99
N ALA A 157 -24.30 -43.24 7.22
CA ALA A 157 -23.21 -43.87 7.96
C ALA A 157 -23.60 -44.16 9.42
N LYS A 158 -24.34 -43.25 10.06
CA LYS A 158 -24.92 -43.48 11.42
C LYS A 158 -25.93 -44.63 11.46
N ARG A 159 -26.68 -44.87 10.37
CA ARG A 159 -27.64 -45.99 10.26
C ARG A 159 -26.97 -47.33 9.92
N ILE A 160 -25.88 -47.30 9.15
CA ILE A 160 -25.13 -48.52 8.82
C ILE A 160 -24.33 -49.01 10.04
N SER A 161 -23.76 -48.10 10.85
CA SER A 161 -23.01 -48.49 12.06
C SER A 161 -23.86 -49.23 13.10
N THR A 162 -25.17 -48.99 13.14
CA THR A 162 -26.11 -49.76 13.98
C THR A 162 -26.33 -51.19 13.52
N LEU A 163 -25.99 -51.54 12.27
CA LEU A 163 -26.11 -52.92 11.73
C LEU A 163 -24.87 -53.79 12.02
N PHE A 164 -23.77 -53.18 12.46
CA PHE A 164 -22.51 -53.86 12.77
C PHE A 164 -22.18 -53.88 14.28
N LYS A 165 -23.18 -53.65 15.13
CA LYS A 165 -23.15 -53.92 16.57
C LYS A 165 -23.88 -55.22 16.85
#